data_AF-A0AA35PTD7-F1
#
_entry.id   AF-A0AA35PTD7-F1
#
_cell.length_a   1.000
_cell.length_b   1.000
_cell.length_c   1.000
_cell.angle_alpha   90.00
_cell.angle_beta   90.00
_cell.angle_gamma   90.00
#
_symmetry.space_group_name_H-M   'P 1'
#
loop_
_entity.id
_entity.type
_entity.pdbx_description
1 polymer ?
#
loop_
_entity_poly.entity_id
_entity_poly.type
_entity_poly.pdbx_seq_one_letter_code
_entity_poly.pdbx_strand_id
1 'polypeptide(L)'
;MYRESQNEWSEALSSIDDRRHDYVSKGYELLPGRRFFRSIRVPDLTEPPHLITVHENPAFNKRDTTIFDSKRVWSSTGWVNFINVLRAYSISPLQRGTVKIVDREAILPVHRAWLLLIGLVDRYSRREDSGLFVDEQTDPEWTTFTDKAVYGLSGVLELLPSPRNTVCFRLHSPDHMRKMPNYFSAGDMDPTDLLFLYLGYLPVPGGSLYCSGVPSNSTEDGSHYYSSSVSVHAFYRLESVEETGIPLYHRRLADEVGVKLPNIQRVGFYKSLSGTRRVQVTEGLVAGGDEPGYLDGMQWHYLRYVTAKNTSTTIWLHPSDAHSLALAVLELDISPQSFVCGSSIKDLVTRLLPSGIKSYVHIMCEGGIDALHLQDNDIKLLRGSLLEVKERPTRSRGLASLARSRTVVQNIIRKYRMPSQAMQTIGVLYLTKDTFRDRMDSVFDHGNMSAKVTINKSEKIVYVPAVGDFEAAAFSFDFSTVFSASADNKSQRKRHSSDYLTLQFPQVGLACVQAYLAWLEWQQTFEAAPLLALYNSLDRVTHIAARDLPQRQETIDQQMNKVVDACREMTGLFKEYLDAEKANRKGRSHPKPPVVRSGVSPRLGAFADRHAGRL
;
A
#
# COMPACT_ATOMS: atom_id res chain seq x y z
N MET A 1 -32.58 -7.89 -37.49
CA MET A 1 -31.17 -8.26 -37.77
C MET A 1 -30.25 -7.07 -38.07
N TYR A 2 -30.32 -6.35 -39.21
CA TYR A 2 -29.39 -5.22 -39.46
C TYR A 2 -29.52 -4.08 -38.42
N ARG A 3 -30.75 -3.67 -38.07
CA ARG A 3 -31.00 -2.69 -36.99
C ARG A 3 -30.50 -3.16 -35.62
N GLU A 4 -30.68 -4.43 -35.27
CA GLU A 4 -30.20 -4.99 -33.99
C GLU A 4 -28.68 -4.99 -33.89
N SER A 5 -27.96 -5.08 -35.01
CA SER A 5 -26.51 -4.96 -35.05
C SER A 5 -25.98 -3.54 -34.96
N GLN A 6 -26.86 -2.52 -34.93
CA GLN A 6 -26.54 -1.12 -34.64
C GLN A 6 -27.06 -0.67 -33.27
N ASN A 7 -27.63 -1.58 -32.47
CA ASN A 7 -27.99 -1.23 -31.10
C ASN A 7 -26.71 -1.01 -30.29
N GLU A 8 -26.71 0.00 -29.42
CA GLU A 8 -25.58 0.34 -28.54
C GLU A 8 -25.06 -0.89 -27.78
N TRP A 9 -25.96 -1.82 -27.44
CA TRP A 9 -25.62 -3.10 -26.85
C TRP A 9 -24.70 -3.95 -27.73
N SER A 10 -25.03 -4.12 -29.01
CA SER A 10 -24.20 -4.91 -29.93
C SER A 10 -22.83 -4.26 -30.16
N GLU A 11 -22.78 -2.93 -30.22
CA GLU A 11 -21.53 -2.17 -30.37
C GLU A 11 -20.64 -2.32 -29.13
N ALA A 12 -21.21 -2.10 -27.94
CA ALA A 12 -20.51 -2.24 -26.66
C ALA A 12 -20.01 -3.67 -26.40
N LEU A 13 -20.73 -4.70 -26.85
CA LEU A 13 -20.21 -6.06 -26.76
C LEU A 13 -19.08 -6.31 -27.74
N SER A 14 -19.16 -5.73 -28.93
CA SER A 14 -18.15 -5.91 -29.98
C SER A 14 -16.83 -5.24 -29.64
N SER A 15 -16.83 -4.23 -28.76
CA SER A 15 -15.61 -3.58 -28.26
C SER A 15 -14.91 -4.33 -27.11
N ILE A 16 -15.55 -5.34 -26.50
CA ILE A 16 -14.94 -6.15 -25.44
C ILE A 16 -13.91 -7.12 -26.04
N ASP A 17 -12.64 -6.97 -25.65
CA ASP A 17 -11.54 -7.86 -26.01
C ASP A 17 -11.47 -9.06 -25.05
N ASP A 18 -12.43 -9.98 -25.13
CA ASP A 18 -12.38 -11.27 -24.43
C ASP A 18 -11.99 -12.39 -25.39
N ARG A 19 -10.67 -12.58 -25.56
CA ARG A 19 -10.10 -13.57 -26.50
C ARG A 19 -10.33 -15.02 -26.11
N ARG A 20 -10.58 -15.29 -24.83
CA ARG A 20 -10.85 -16.64 -24.33
C ARG A 20 -12.33 -16.97 -24.39
N HIS A 21 -13.18 -15.95 -24.50
CA HIS A 21 -14.62 -16.08 -24.39
C HIS A 21 -15.04 -16.65 -23.02
N ASP A 22 -14.26 -16.34 -21.99
CA ASP A 22 -14.51 -16.76 -20.61
C ASP A 22 -15.73 -16.01 -20.05
N TYR A 23 -15.92 -14.75 -20.48
CA TYR A 23 -16.95 -13.85 -19.97
C TYR A 23 -17.98 -13.47 -21.03
N VAL A 24 -17.56 -13.31 -22.29
CA VAL A 24 -18.47 -12.99 -23.38
C VAL A 24 -18.40 -14.10 -24.42
N SER A 25 -19.54 -14.77 -24.62
CA SER A 25 -19.61 -15.86 -25.58
C SER A 25 -19.23 -15.37 -26.99
N LYS A 26 -18.67 -16.30 -27.77
CA LYS A 26 -18.27 -16.06 -29.16
C LYS A 26 -19.41 -15.47 -30.01
N GLY A 27 -20.66 -15.89 -29.75
CA GLY A 27 -21.83 -15.57 -30.58
C GLY A 27 -21.82 -16.26 -31.94
N TYR A 28 -22.85 -16.00 -32.74
CA TYR A 28 -22.98 -16.51 -34.10
C TYR A 28 -22.71 -15.41 -35.12
N GLU A 29 -21.84 -15.68 -36.09
CA GLU A 29 -21.56 -14.76 -37.19
C GLU A 29 -22.63 -14.94 -38.28
N LEU A 30 -23.57 -14.00 -38.37
CA LEU A 30 -24.64 -14.02 -39.38
C LEU A 30 -24.37 -13.05 -40.53
N LEU A 31 -23.46 -12.09 -40.33
CA LEU A 31 -22.99 -11.14 -41.33
C LEU A 31 -21.46 -11.02 -41.23
N PRO A 32 -20.74 -10.77 -42.34
CA PRO A 32 -19.28 -10.61 -42.31
C PRO A 32 -18.83 -9.61 -41.24
N GLY A 33 -18.05 -10.07 -40.27
CA GLY A 33 -17.52 -9.24 -39.19
C GLY A 33 -18.51 -8.82 -38.10
N ARG A 34 -19.76 -9.31 -38.12
CA ARG A 34 -20.76 -9.02 -37.05
C ARG A 34 -21.28 -10.31 -36.41
N ARG A 35 -21.26 -10.33 -35.08
CA ARG A 35 -21.70 -11.47 -34.28
C ARG A 35 -22.94 -11.15 -33.46
N PHE A 36 -23.86 -12.10 -33.42
CA PHE A 36 -25.17 -12.01 -32.79
C PHE A 36 -25.31 -13.03 -31.66
N PHE A 37 -26.35 -12.87 -30.85
CA PHE A 37 -26.69 -13.77 -29.73
C PHE A 37 -25.54 -14.02 -28.75
N ARG A 38 -24.75 -12.97 -28.49
CA ARG A 38 -23.69 -13.04 -27.49
C ARG A 38 -24.29 -12.94 -26.09
N SER A 39 -23.97 -13.89 -25.23
CA SER A 39 -24.26 -13.85 -23.80
C SER A 39 -23.06 -13.38 -23.00
N ILE A 40 -23.32 -12.72 -21.88
CA ILE A 40 -22.31 -12.24 -20.92
C ILE A 40 -22.45 -13.05 -19.64
N ARG A 41 -21.33 -13.46 -19.06
CA ARG A 41 -21.21 -14.16 -17.79
C ARG A 41 -20.05 -13.52 -17.03
N VAL A 42 -20.37 -12.65 -16.09
CA VAL A 42 -19.38 -11.99 -15.24
C VAL A 42 -19.65 -12.34 -13.77
N PRO A 43 -18.64 -12.30 -12.89
CA PRO A 43 -18.87 -12.39 -11.46
C PRO A 43 -19.79 -11.25 -11.00
N ASP A 44 -20.65 -11.57 -10.03
CA ASP A 44 -21.36 -10.55 -9.29
C ASP A 44 -20.41 -9.95 -8.26
N LEU A 45 -19.99 -8.71 -8.51
CA LEU A 45 -19.12 -7.94 -7.63
C LEU A 45 -19.88 -6.82 -6.94
N THR A 46 -21.22 -6.79 -7.00
CA THR A 46 -22.02 -5.69 -6.43
C THR A 46 -22.17 -5.77 -4.91
N GLU A 47 -21.98 -6.95 -4.34
CA GLU A 47 -21.85 -7.17 -2.91
C GLU A 47 -20.39 -7.11 -2.46
N PRO A 48 -20.09 -6.67 -1.22
CA PRO A 48 -18.74 -6.61 -0.73
C PRO A 48 -18.06 -7.99 -0.61
N PRO A 49 -16.73 -8.07 -0.71
CA PRO A 49 -15.99 -9.28 -0.37
C PRO A 49 -16.02 -9.56 1.14
N HIS A 50 -16.06 -10.84 1.52
CA HIS A 50 -15.88 -11.28 2.91
C HIS A 50 -14.48 -11.88 3.10
N LEU A 51 -13.59 -11.17 3.77
CA LEU A 51 -12.19 -11.61 3.98
C LEU A 51 -12.05 -12.91 4.77
N ILE A 52 -12.99 -13.24 5.66
CA ILE A 52 -12.97 -14.51 6.41
C ILE A 52 -13.01 -15.71 5.46
N THR A 53 -13.80 -15.64 4.39
CA THR A 53 -13.87 -16.72 3.38
C THR A 53 -12.59 -16.85 2.55
N VAL A 54 -11.76 -15.81 2.55
CA VAL A 54 -10.47 -15.79 1.87
C VAL A 54 -9.40 -16.49 2.71
N HIS A 55 -9.39 -16.29 4.03
CA HIS A 55 -8.47 -16.97 4.96
C HIS A 55 -8.77 -18.47 5.09
N GLU A 56 -10.04 -18.88 5.02
CA GLU A 56 -10.42 -20.30 5.06
C GLU A 56 -10.05 -21.05 3.78
N ASN A 57 -9.73 -20.34 2.70
CA ASN A 57 -9.31 -20.93 1.44
C ASN A 57 -7.77 -21.00 1.34
N PRO A 58 -7.14 -22.16 1.59
CA PRO A 58 -5.68 -22.31 1.47
C PRO A 58 -5.16 -22.06 0.05
N ALA A 59 -6.04 -22.00 -0.97
CA ALA A 59 -5.66 -21.63 -2.33
C ALA A 59 -5.43 -20.12 -2.50
N PHE A 60 -5.90 -19.27 -1.58
CA PHE A 60 -5.67 -17.83 -1.67
C PHE A 60 -4.18 -17.47 -1.65
N ASN A 61 -3.40 -18.22 -0.87
CA ASN A 61 -1.94 -18.05 -0.78
C ASN A 61 -1.20 -18.62 -2.01
N LYS A 62 -1.92 -19.23 -2.96
CA LYS A 62 -1.39 -19.72 -4.23
C LYS A 62 -1.97 -18.87 -5.36
N ARG A 63 -1.20 -17.86 -5.76
CA ARG A 63 -1.55 -17.03 -6.91
C ARG A 63 -1.34 -17.83 -8.19
N ASP A 64 -2.40 -18.05 -8.96
CA ASP A 64 -2.35 -18.71 -10.26
C ASP A 64 -2.14 -17.68 -11.37
N THR A 65 -0.88 -17.33 -11.62
CA THR A 65 -0.53 -16.42 -12.71
C THR A 65 -0.47 -17.13 -14.06
N THR A 66 -0.67 -18.45 -14.13
CA THR A 66 -0.72 -19.17 -15.42
C THR A 66 -1.89 -18.68 -16.28
N ILE A 67 -2.87 -18.03 -15.65
CA ILE A 67 -3.92 -17.25 -16.30
C ILE A 67 -3.33 -16.22 -17.27
N PHE A 68 -2.11 -15.72 -17.05
CA PHE A 68 -1.42 -14.75 -17.91
C PHE A 68 -0.35 -15.37 -18.84
N ASP A 69 -0.05 -16.68 -18.73
CA ASP A 69 1.01 -17.35 -19.49
C ASP A 69 0.68 -17.63 -20.96
N SER A 70 -0.60 -17.60 -21.33
CA SER A 70 -0.97 -17.94 -22.71
C SER A 70 -0.39 -16.91 -23.69
N LYS A 71 0.17 -17.36 -24.82
CA LYS A 71 0.57 -16.53 -25.98
C LYS A 71 -0.53 -15.58 -26.50
N ARG A 72 -1.75 -15.68 -25.95
CA ARG A 72 -2.86 -14.78 -26.20
C ARG A 72 -2.77 -13.60 -25.24
N VAL A 73 -2.38 -12.50 -25.85
CA VAL A 73 -2.36 -11.10 -25.40
C VAL A 73 -3.46 -10.79 -24.37
N TRP A 74 -3.07 -10.04 -23.35
CA TRP A 74 -3.87 -9.22 -22.45
C TRP A 74 -5.09 -8.57 -23.14
N SER A 75 -6.18 -8.40 -22.39
CA SER A 75 -7.37 -7.74 -22.90
C SER A 75 -7.12 -6.24 -22.99
N SER A 76 -7.56 -5.58 -24.06
CA SER A 76 -7.71 -4.11 -24.05
C SER A 76 -8.90 -3.65 -23.20
N THR A 77 -9.67 -4.58 -22.62
CA THR A 77 -10.81 -4.29 -21.77
C THR A 77 -10.45 -4.30 -20.29
N GLY A 78 -10.48 -3.13 -19.64
CA GLY A 78 -10.05 -2.93 -18.25
C GLY A 78 -10.72 -3.87 -17.25
N TRP A 79 -12.06 -3.97 -17.28
CA TRP A 79 -12.77 -4.85 -16.35
C TRP A 79 -12.51 -6.35 -16.59
N VAL A 80 -12.20 -6.78 -17.83
CA VAL A 80 -11.81 -8.16 -18.13
C VAL A 80 -10.47 -8.46 -17.44
N ASN A 81 -9.52 -7.54 -17.53
CA ASN A 81 -8.24 -7.66 -16.84
C ASN A 81 -8.42 -7.69 -15.32
N PHE A 82 -9.30 -6.85 -14.77
CA PHE A 82 -9.58 -6.82 -13.33
C PHE A 82 -10.10 -8.17 -12.82
N ILE A 83 -11.06 -8.80 -13.52
CA ILE A 83 -11.55 -10.13 -13.14
C ILE A 83 -10.45 -11.18 -13.27
N ASN A 84 -9.60 -11.10 -14.30
CA ASN A 84 -8.48 -12.03 -14.45
C ASN A 84 -7.48 -11.90 -13.29
N VAL A 85 -7.24 -10.69 -12.77
CA VAL A 85 -6.46 -10.48 -11.55
C VAL A 85 -7.15 -11.12 -10.36
N LEU A 86 -8.44 -10.88 -10.12
CA LEU A 86 -9.16 -11.56 -9.02
C LEU A 86 -8.99 -13.09 -9.09
N ARG A 87 -9.16 -13.68 -10.28
CA ARG A 87 -8.95 -15.12 -10.49
C ARG A 87 -7.52 -15.56 -10.22
N ALA A 88 -6.53 -14.78 -10.63
CA ALA A 88 -5.12 -15.07 -10.38
C ALA A 88 -4.80 -15.04 -8.88
N TYR A 89 -5.55 -14.29 -8.10
CA TYR A 89 -5.49 -14.28 -6.63
C TYR A 89 -6.37 -15.36 -5.98
N SER A 90 -6.86 -16.33 -6.76
CA SER A 90 -7.80 -17.37 -6.31
C SER A 90 -9.10 -16.81 -5.69
N ILE A 91 -9.47 -15.57 -6.05
CA ILE A 91 -10.73 -14.94 -5.70
C ILE A 91 -11.72 -15.25 -6.82
N SER A 92 -12.70 -16.12 -6.55
CA SER A 92 -13.70 -16.57 -7.54
C SER A 92 -15.13 -16.31 -7.06
N PRO A 93 -15.67 -15.09 -7.26
CA PRO A 93 -17.04 -14.76 -6.92
C PRO A 93 -18.06 -15.49 -7.81
N LEU A 94 -19.32 -15.55 -7.38
CA LEU A 94 -20.39 -16.22 -8.12
C LEU A 94 -20.61 -15.55 -9.49
N GLN A 95 -20.63 -16.34 -10.57
CA GLN A 95 -20.84 -15.87 -11.95
C GLN A 95 -22.32 -15.54 -12.25
N ARG A 96 -22.90 -14.60 -11.49
CA ARG A 96 -24.29 -14.14 -11.64
C ARG A 96 -24.41 -12.64 -11.92
N GLY A 97 -23.28 -11.97 -12.12
CA GLY A 97 -23.23 -10.54 -12.34
C GLY A 97 -23.69 -10.14 -13.75
N THR A 98 -23.92 -8.84 -13.91
CA THR A 98 -24.30 -8.22 -15.18
C THR A 98 -23.41 -7.01 -15.45
N VAL A 99 -23.02 -6.79 -16.70
CA VAL A 99 -22.41 -5.51 -17.11
C VAL A 99 -23.51 -4.50 -17.44
N LYS A 100 -23.23 -3.22 -17.21
CA LYS A 100 -24.08 -2.12 -17.65
C LYS A 100 -23.55 -1.59 -18.97
N ILE A 101 -24.46 -1.17 -19.85
CA ILE A 101 -24.09 -0.53 -21.11
C ILE A 101 -24.41 0.94 -21.03
N VAL A 102 -23.41 1.75 -21.29
CA VAL A 102 -23.39 3.18 -21.05
C VAL A 102 -22.59 3.82 -22.17
N ASP A 103 -23.22 4.70 -22.95
CA ASP A 103 -22.54 5.45 -24.00
C ASP A 103 -21.74 4.53 -24.95
N ARG A 104 -22.31 3.36 -25.27
CA ARG A 104 -21.70 2.28 -26.08
C ARG A 104 -20.46 1.60 -25.46
N GLU A 105 -20.21 1.80 -24.17
CA GLU A 105 -19.21 1.07 -23.39
C GLU A 105 -19.89 0.06 -22.46
N ALA A 106 -19.31 -1.14 -22.37
CA ALA A 106 -19.72 -2.15 -21.38
C ALA A 106 -18.88 -1.99 -20.10
N ILE A 107 -19.51 -1.50 -19.03
CA ILE A 107 -18.86 -1.25 -17.74
C ILE A 107 -19.28 -2.30 -16.70
N LEU A 108 -18.36 -2.70 -15.84
CA LEU A 108 -18.60 -3.70 -14.80
C LEU A 108 -18.96 -3.01 -13.48
N PRO A 109 -20.18 -3.20 -12.92
CA PRO A 109 -20.51 -2.74 -11.57
C PRO A 109 -19.69 -3.50 -10.53
N VAL A 110 -19.06 -2.78 -9.61
CA VAL A 110 -18.18 -3.33 -8.57
C VAL A 110 -18.40 -2.58 -7.26
N HIS A 111 -18.58 -3.31 -6.16
CA HIS A 111 -18.58 -2.75 -4.82
C HIS A 111 -17.18 -2.23 -4.51
N ARG A 112 -17.06 -0.98 -4.02
CA ARG A 112 -15.77 -0.33 -3.76
C ARG A 112 -14.80 -1.16 -2.89
N ALA A 113 -15.34 -2.00 -2.01
CA ALA A 113 -14.56 -2.89 -1.16
C ALA A 113 -13.76 -3.96 -1.93
N TRP A 114 -14.16 -4.34 -3.15
CA TRP A 114 -13.33 -5.19 -4.03
C TRP A 114 -12.08 -4.46 -4.53
N LEU A 115 -12.20 -3.16 -4.82
CA LEU A 115 -11.05 -2.34 -5.21
C LEU A 115 -10.12 -2.11 -4.02
N LEU A 116 -10.65 -1.96 -2.80
CA LEU A 116 -9.84 -1.96 -1.59
C LEU A 116 -9.11 -3.29 -1.40
N LEU A 117 -9.80 -4.42 -1.52
CA LEU A 117 -9.19 -5.74 -1.37
C LEU A 117 -8.00 -5.91 -2.30
N ILE A 118 -8.20 -5.69 -3.61
CA ILE A 118 -7.11 -5.69 -4.59
C ILE A 118 -6.05 -4.66 -4.22
N GLY A 119 -6.46 -3.47 -3.82
CA GLY A 119 -5.59 -2.42 -3.31
C GLY A 119 -4.61 -2.89 -2.24
N LEU A 120 -5.10 -3.68 -1.28
CA LEU A 120 -4.32 -4.22 -0.17
C LEU A 120 -3.43 -5.39 -0.62
N VAL A 121 -3.97 -6.38 -1.33
CA VAL A 121 -3.24 -7.61 -1.66
C VAL A 121 -2.18 -7.40 -2.76
N ASP A 122 -2.36 -6.38 -3.58
CA ASP A 122 -1.48 -6.00 -4.69
C ASP A 122 -0.64 -4.75 -4.38
N ARG A 123 -0.78 -4.22 -3.16
CA ARG A 123 0.01 -3.10 -2.60
C ARG A 123 -0.12 -1.78 -3.37
N TYR A 124 -1.34 -1.42 -3.73
CA TYR A 124 -1.63 -0.16 -4.41
C TYR A 124 -1.34 1.04 -3.52
N SER A 125 -0.48 1.93 -4.01
CA SER A 125 -0.20 3.23 -3.42
C SER A 125 0.40 4.16 -4.48
N ARG A 126 0.86 5.34 -4.06
CA ARG A 126 1.67 6.22 -4.91
C ARG A 126 3.12 5.72 -4.83
N ARG A 127 3.45 4.75 -5.68
CA ARG A 127 4.76 4.08 -5.70
C ARG A 127 5.70 4.75 -6.69
N GLU A 128 6.95 4.98 -6.27
CA GLU A 128 7.98 5.52 -7.17
C GLU A 128 8.38 4.53 -8.27
N ASP A 129 8.32 3.23 -7.98
CA ASP A 129 8.58 2.15 -8.94
C ASP A 129 7.39 1.85 -9.86
N SER A 130 6.26 2.54 -9.68
CA SER A 130 5.03 2.32 -10.45
C SER A 130 4.54 0.85 -10.43
N GLY A 131 4.92 0.07 -9.41
CA GLY A 131 4.57 -1.35 -9.28
C GLY A 131 5.45 -2.31 -10.09
N LEU A 132 6.53 -1.84 -10.70
CA LEU A 132 7.42 -2.64 -11.55
C LEU A 132 8.58 -3.30 -10.78
N PHE A 133 9.13 -4.38 -11.35
CA PHE A 133 10.33 -5.01 -10.81
C PHE A 133 11.61 -4.27 -11.23
N VAL A 134 12.70 -4.52 -10.49
CA VAL A 134 14.03 -3.87 -10.58
C VAL A 134 14.54 -3.60 -12.00
N ASP A 135 14.29 -4.53 -12.92
CA ASP A 135 14.86 -4.55 -14.28
C ASP A 135 13.82 -4.23 -15.37
N GLU A 136 12.71 -3.61 -14.98
CA GLU A 136 11.62 -3.29 -15.88
C GLU A 136 11.53 -1.81 -16.16
N GLN A 137 11.19 -1.50 -17.40
CA GLN A 137 10.99 -0.13 -17.85
C GLN A 137 9.52 0.24 -17.71
N THR A 138 9.27 1.48 -17.30
CA THR A 138 7.94 2.08 -17.30
C THR A 138 7.40 2.14 -18.72
N ASP A 139 6.14 1.78 -18.88
CA ASP A 139 5.44 1.90 -20.16
C ASP A 139 5.21 3.40 -20.48
N PRO A 140 5.61 3.90 -21.67
CA PRO A 140 5.34 5.29 -22.07
C PRO A 140 3.86 5.68 -22.02
N GLU A 141 2.95 4.72 -22.19
CA GLU A 141 1.50 4.97 -22.10
C GLU A 141 1.08 5.40 -20.69
N TRP A 142 1.89 5.12 -19.66
CA TRP A 142 1.54 5.48 -18.29
C TRP A 142 1.61 6.98 -18.01
N THR A 143 2.23 7.75 -18.90
CA THR A 143 2.16 9.22 -18.89
C THR A 143 0.75 9.77 -19.06
N THR A 144 -0.22 8.92 -19.44
CA THR A 144 -1.64 9.29 -19.54
C THR A 144 -2.36 9.31 -18.20
N PHE A 145 -1.85 8.62 -17.18
CA PHE A 145 -2.42 8.62 -15.83
C PHE A 145 -2.09 9.92 -15.10
N THR A 146 -3.01 10.39 -14.26
CA THR A 146 -2.76 11.59 -13.44
C THR A 146 -1.93 11.27 -12.19
N ASP A 147 -1.55 12.31 -11.46
CA ASP A 147 -0.87 12.17 -10.17
C ASP A 147 -1.75 11.46 -9.11
N LYS A 148 -3.06 11.34 -9.35
CA LYS A 148 -4.01 10.64 -8.47
C LYS A 148 -4.06 9.13 -8.69
N ALA A 149 -3.42 8.63 -9.74
CA ALA A 149 -3.36 7.19 -9.98
C ALA A 149 -2.59 6.49 -8.87
N VAL A 150 -3.06 5.29 -8.52
CA VAL A 150 -2.38 4.39 -7.60
C VAL A 150 -1.86 3.18 -8.37
N TYR A 151 -0.65 2.76 -8.05
CA TYR A 151 0.10 1.73 -8.75
C TYR A 151 0.24 0.52 -7.83
N GLY A 152 -0.11 -0.65 -8.34
CA GLY A 152 0.02 -1.95 -7.69
C GLY A 152 0.91 -2.87 -8.52
N LEU A 153 1.13 -4.09 -8.02
CA LEU A 153 1.96 -5.11 -8.68
C LEU A 153 1.27 -5.78 -9.87
N SER A 154 -0.02 -5.59 -10.08
CA SER A 154 -0.75 -6.13 -11.23
C SER A 154 -1.08 -5.05 -12.25
N GLY A 155 -1.08 -3.78 -11.85
CA GLY A 155 -1.51 -2.70 -12.73
C GLY A 155 -1.69 -1.33 -12.09
N VAL A 156 -2.43 -0.47 -12.77
CA VAL A 156 -2.71 0.93 -12.39
C VAL A 156 -4.21 1.14 -12.23
N LEU A 157 -4.61 1.84 -11.16
CA LEU A 157 -5.99 2.24 -10.88
C LEU A 157 -6.10 3.76 -10.85
N GLU A 158 -7.09 4.31 -11.54
CA GLU A 158 -7.41 5.73 -11.51
C GLU A 158 -8.92 5.97 -11.58
N LEU A 159 -9.42 6.87 -10.72
CA LEU A 159 -10.79 7.37 -10.82
C LEU A 159 -10.90 8.35 -11.99
N LEU A 160 -11.74 8.02 -12.97
CA LEU A 160 -11.99 8.88 -14.11
C LEU A 160 -12.88 10.06 -13.71
N PRO A 161 -12.64 11.28 -14.25
CA PRO A 161 -13.52 12.43 -14.11
C PRO A 161 -14.79 12.21 -14.95
N SER A 162 -15.67 11.33 -14.47
CA SER A 162 -16.92 10.95 -15.10
C SER A 162 -18.05 11.10 -14.08
N PRO A 163 -19.25 11.55 -14.48
CA PRO A 163 -20.40 11.64 -13.58
C PRO A 163 -20.82 10.29 -12.99
N ARG A 164 -20.28 9.17 -13.49
CA ARG A 164 -20.71 7.81 -13.15
C ARG A 164 -19.74 7.08 -12.20
N ASN A 165 -18.86 7.81 -11.52
CA ASN A 165 -17.89 7.26 -10.56
C ASN A 165 -17.21 6.01 -11.11
N THR A 166 -16.45 6.19 -12.19
CA THR A 166 -15.91 5.09 -13.00
C THR A 166 -14.41 5.00 -12.82
N VAL A 167 -13.89 3.80 -12.54
CA VAL A 167 -12.48 3.53 -12.36
C VAL A 167 -11.90 2.91 -13.62
N CYS A 168 -10.76 3.41 -14.05
CA CYS A 168 -9.93 2.81 -15.08
C CYS A 168 -8.97 1.81 -14.42
N PHE A 169 -8.86 0.62 -15.00
CA PHE A 169 -7.89 -0.39 -14.58
C PHE A 169 -7.03 -0.80 -15.76
N ARG A 170 -5.72 -0.59 -15.65
CA ARG A 170 -4.73 -1.02 -16.63
C ARG A 170 -3.89 -2.13 -16.05
N LEU A 171 -3.88 -3.28 -16.69
CA LEU A 171 -2.96 -4.36 -16.33
C LEU A 171 -1.54 -4.01 -16.79
N HIS A 172 -0.55 -4.45 -16.01
CA HIS A 172 0.85 -4.45 -16.45
C HIS A 172 1.07 -5.38 -17.65
N SER A 173 2.23 -5.25 -18.28
CA SER A 173 2.58 -6.04 -19.45
C SER A 173 2.55 -7.56 -19.16
N PRO A 174 2.28 -8.41 -20.16
CA PRO A 174 2.34 -9.86 -19.97
C PRO A 174 3.70 -10.35 -19.45
N ASP A 175 4.79 -9.70 -19.85
CA ASP A 175 6.13 -10.05 -19.38
C ASP A 175 6.30 -9.78 -17.88
N HIS A 176 5.73 -8.68 -17.39
CA HIS A 176 5.67 -8.37 -15.96
C HIS A 176 4.82 -9.41 -15.21
N MET A 177 3.59 -9.66 -15.68
CA MET A 177 2.67 -10.61 -15.04
C MET A 177 3.23 -12.04 -14.98
N ARG A 178 4.04 -12.46 -15.97
CA ARG A 178 4.72 -13.75 -15.97
C ARG A 178 5.85 -13.86 -14.94
N LYS A 179 6.49 -12.74 -14.58
CA LYS A 179 7.52 -12.73 -13.54
C LYS A 179 6.93 -12.72 -12.14
N MET A 180 5.70 -12.24 -12.00
CA MET A 180 4.99 -12.06 -10.73
C MET A 180 5.18 -13.22 -9.74
N PRO A 181 5.03 -14.52 -10.10
CA PRO A 181 5.22 -15.63 -9.15
C PRO A 181 6.61 -15.70 -8.51
N ASN A 182 7.65 -15.28 -9.23
CA ASN A 182 9.03 -15.32 -8.73
C ASN A 182 9.24 -14.34 -7.57
N TYR A 183 8.32 -13.38 -7.42
CA TYR A 183 8.36 -12.31 -6.45
C TYR A 183 7.37 -12.51 -5.29
N PHE A 184 6.51 -13.52 -5.37
CA PHE A 184 5.62 -13.94 -4.28
C PHE A 184 6.13 -15.25 -3.67
N SER A 185 6.64 -15.17 -2.45
CA SER A 185 6.95 -16.34 -1.65
C SER A 185 5.67 -17.10 -1.29
N ALA A 186 5.76 -18.42 -1.11
CA ALA A 186 4.72 -19.19 -0.45
C ALA A 186 4.62 -18.72 1.02
N GLY A 187 3.69 -17.80 1.30
CA GLY A 187 3.58 -17.08 2.58
C GLY A 187 3.63 -15.57 2.37
N ASP A 188 2.63 -15.02 1.69
CA ASP A 188 2.37 -13.58 1.70
C ASP A 188 1.55 -13.22 2.95
N MET A 189 1.49 -11.95 3.31
CA MET A 189 0.73 -11.46 4.45
C MET A 189 -0.75 -11.77 4.33
N ASP A 190 -1.38 -12.13 5.45
CA ASP A 190 -2.82 -12.32 5.48
C ASP A 190 -3.55 -11.02 5.11
N PRO A 191 -4.60 -11.07 4.25
CA PRO A 191 -5.40 -9.90 3.91
C PRO A 191 -5.95 -9.15 5.12
N THR A 192 -6.21 -9.85 6.21
CA THR A 192 -6.70 -9.27 7.47
C THR A 192 -5.62 -8.42 8.13
N ASP A 193 -4.37 -8.90 8.17
CA ASP A 193 -3.23 -8.14 8.68
C ASP A 193 -2.93 -6.93 7.80
N LEU A 194 -3.05 -7.08 6.47
CA LEU A 194 -2.92 -5.96 5.52
C LEU A 194 -4.00 -4.90 5.74
N LEU A 195 -5.25 -5.31 6.01
CA LEU A 195 -6.32 -4.39 6.37
C LEU A 195 -6.02 -3.66 7.67
N PHE A 196 -5.53 -4.36 8.70
CA PHE A 196 -5.16 -3.76 9.97
C PHE A 196 -4.05 -2.72 9.79
N LEU A 197 -2.99 -3.04 9.05
CA LEU A 197 -1.90 -2.11 8.75
C LEU A 197 -2.39 -0.90 7.96
N TYR A 198 -3.26 -1.09 6.98
CA TYR A 198 -3.91 -0.01 6.23
C TYR A 198 -4.71 0.93 7.14
N LEU A 199 -5.45 0.37 8.09
CA LEU A 199 -6.22 1.12 9.10
C LEU A 199 -5.34 1.78 10.17
N GLY A 200 -4.03 1.56 10.17
CA GLY A 200 -3.11 2.12 11.15
C GLY A 200 -3.01 1.31 12.44
N TYR A 201 -3.22 0.00 12.36
CA TYR A 201 -3.05 -0.96 13.45
C TYR A 201 -1.85 -1.87 13.16
N LEU A 202 -1.02 -2.13 14.17
CA LEU A 202 0.05 -3.12 14.12
C LEU A 202 -0.47 -4.46 14.70
N PRO A 203 -0.53 -5.54 13.88
CA PRO A 203 -0.91 -6.85 14.35
C PRO A 203 0.09 -7.43 15.35
N VAL A 204 -0.41 -8.15 16.36
CA VAL A 204 0.39 -8.78 17.40
C VAL A 204 0.13 -10.28 17.41
N PRO A 205 1.16 -11.14 17.54
CA PRO A 205 0.96 -12.57 17.74
C PRO A 205 0.15 -12.81 19.01
N GLY A 206 -1.03 -13.42 18.86
CA GLY A 206 -2.07 -13.47 19.89
C GLY A 206 -3.37 -12.77 19.47
N GLY A 207 -3.38 -12.10 18.32
CA GLY A 207 -4.58 -11.56 17.69
C GLY A 207 -5.04 -10.20 18.23
N SER A 208 -4.25 -9.55 19.09
CA SER A 208 -4.51 -8.15 19.49
C SER A 208 -3.91 -7.17 18.47
N LEU A 209 -4.36 -5.92 18.51
CA LEU A 209 -3.87 -4.84 17.64
C LEU A 209 -3.31 -3.69 18.46
N TYR A 210 -2.18 -3.13 18.03
CA TYR A 210 -1.63 -1.90 18.60
C TYR A 210 -1.89 -0.70 17.69
N CYS A 211 -2.26 0.45 18.23
CA CYS A 211 -2.35 1.70 17.45
C CYS A 211 -1.70 2.90 18.14
N SER A 212 -1.36 3.88 17.32
CA SER A 212 -0.89 5.18 17.80
C SER A 212 -2.05 5.99 18.39
N GLY A 213 -1.87 6.47 19.61
CA GLY A 213 -2.59 7.62 20.15
C GLY A 213 -1.67 8.82 20.38
N VAL A 214 -0.44 8.76 19.87
CA VAL A 214 0.54 9.83 20.02
C VAL A 214 0.18 10.97 19.05
N PRO A 215 0.14 12.23 19.49
CA PRO A 215 -0.15 13.36 18.62
C PRO A 215 0.75 13.36 17.37
N SER A 216 0.12 13.51 16.19
CA SER A 216 0.83 13.73 14.92
C SER A 216 1.28 15.19 14.81
N ASN A 217 2.39 15.43 14.11
CA ASN A 217 2.96 16.78 13.95
C ASN A 217 2.16 17.69 13.01
N SER A 218 0.96 17.28 12.58
CA SER A 218 0.21 17.89 11.46
C SER A 218 -0.50 19.20 11.78
N THR A 219 -0.10 19.90 12.84
CA THR A 219 -0.57 21.28 13.14
C THR A 219 0.58 22.27 13.07
N GLU A 220 1.32 22.26 11.97
CA GLU A 220 2.21 23.37 11.59
C GLU A 220 1.42 24.37 10.75
N ASP A 221 0.68 25.25 11.41
CA ASP A 221 0.17 26.46 10.76
C ASP A 221 0.93 27.64 11.36
N GLY A 222 1.77 28.30 10.56
CA GLY A 222 2.85 29.17 11.00
C GLY A 222 2.41 30.42 11.78
N SER A 223 3.11 30.71 12.88
CA SER A 223 3.43 32.09 13.28
C SER A 223 4.56 32.07 14.31
N HIS A 224 5.64 32.79 14.01
CA HIS A 224 6.81 32.94 14.87
C HIS A 224 6.58 34.09 15.85
N TYR A 225 6.44 33.79 17.14
CA TYR A 225 6.62 34.76 18.22
C TYR A 225 7.52 34.15 19.28
N TYR A 226 8.68 34.77 19.49
CA TYR A 226 9.63 34.41 20.53
C TYR A 226 9.01 34.67 21.91
N SER A 227 8.57 33.60 22.58
CA SER A 227 8.25 33.59 24.01
C SER A 227 8.97 32.43 24.68
N SER A 228 9.37 32.61 25.94
CA SER A 228 10.13 31.65 26.75
C SER A 228 9.59 30.22 26.61
N SER A 229 10.42 29.31 26.07
CA SER A 229 9.99 27.95 25.74
C SER A 229 9.74 27.13 27.00
N VAL A 230 8.51 26.67 27.20
CA VAL A 230 8.20 25.72 28.29
C VAL A 230 8.46 24.31 27.78
N SER A 231 9.38 23.60 28.44
CA SER A 231 9.57 22.16 28.22
C SER A 231 8.50 21.37 28.97
N VAL A 232 7.84 20.46 28.26
CA VAL A 232 6.82 19.55 28.78
C VAL A 232 7.29 18.12 28.52
N HIS A 233 7.27 17.27 29.55
CA HIS A 233 7.52 15.83 29.39
C HIS A 233 6.18 15.11 29.45
N ALA A 234 5.81 14.41 28.37
CA ALA A 234 4.56 13.67 28.26
C ALA A 234 4.86 12.16 28.22
N PHE A 235 4.25 11.42 29.13
CA PHE A 235 4.45 9.99 29.32
C PHE A 235 3.23 9.21 28.85
N TYR A 236 3.45 8.11 28.14
CA TYR A 236 2.41 7.31 27.50
C TYR A 236 2.55 5.82 27.81
N ARG A 237 1.43 5.10 27.83
CA ARG A 237 1.35 3.65 28.03
C ARG A 237 0.32 3.03 27.09
N LEU A 238 0.43 1.74 26.82
CA LEU A 238 -0.62 0.99 26.13
C LEU A 238 -1.84 0.85 27.06
N GLU A 239 -3.00 1.23 26.55
CA GLU A 239 -4.28 1.08 27.22
C GLU A 239 -5.24 0.33 26.30
N SER A 240 -6.10 -0.51 26.86
CA SER A 240 -7.15 -1.18 26.07
C SER A 240 -8.18 -0.15 25.63
N VAL A 241 -8.59 -0.23 24.36
CA VAL A 241 -9.56 0.68 23.75
C VAL A 241 -10.93 0.01 23.81
N GLU A 242 -11.87 0.66 24.46
CA GLU A 242 -13.27 0.26 24.39
C GLU A 242 -13.79 0.36 22.95
N GLU A 243 -14.79 -0.44 22.60
CA GLU A 243 -15.36 -0.46 21.24
C GLU A 243 -15.87 0.93 20.78
N THR A 244 -16.34 1.75 21.72
CA THR A 244 -16.77 3.13 21.51
C THR A 244 -15.62 4.06 21.12
N GLY A 245 -14.40 3.77 21.57
CA GLY A 245 -13.18 4.51 21.27
C GLY A 245 -12.58 4.20 19.90
N ILE A 246 -13.08 3.17 19.20
CA ILE A 246 -12.65 2.82 17.85
C ILE A 246 -13.31 3.80 16.85
N PRO A 247 -12.53 4.46 15.96
CA PRO A 247 -13.07 5.35 14.95
C PRO A 247 -14.20 4.67 14.15
N LEU A 248 -15.34 5.36 14.02
CA LEU A 248 -16.53 4.81 13.36
C LEU A 248 -16.24 4.35 11.92
N TYR A 249 -15.37 5.08 11.22
CA TYR A 249 -14.91 4.71 9.88
C TYR A 249 -14.18 3.36 9.87
N HIS A 250 -13.34 3.07 10.86
CA HIS A 250 -12.60 1.80 10.94
C HIS A 250 -13.54 0.62 11.18
N ARG A 251 -14.52 0.79 12.08
CA ARG A 251 -15.56 -0.21 12.33
C ARG A 251 -16.38 -0.50 11.08
N ARG A 252 -16.91 0.55 10.45
CA ARG A 252 -17.69 0.43 9.20
C ARG A 252 -16.90 -0.26 8.09
N LEU A 253 -15.62 0.08 7.94
CA LEU A 253 -14.80 -0.53 6.91
C LEU A 253 -14.53 -2.01 7.19
N ALA A 254 -14.18 -2.35 8.43
CA ALA A 254 -13.96 -3.73 8.85
C ALA A 254 -15.25 -4.58 8.67
N ASP A 255 -16.39 -4.05 9.10
CA ASP A 255 -17.71 -4.68 8.90
C ASP A 255 -18.04 -4.84 7.41
N GLU A 256 -17.75 -3.83 6.59
CA GLU A 256 -17.96 -3.82 5.13
C GLU A 256 -17.18 -4.95 4.44
N VAL A 257 -16.00 -5.34 4.94
CA VAL A 257 -15.20 -6.47 4.41
C VAL A 257 -15.35 -7.76 5.23
N GLY A 258 -16.28 -7.79 6.19
CA GLY A 258 -16.55 -8.94 7.04
C GLY A 258 -15.42 -9.31 8.01
N VAL A 259 -14.60 -8.37 8.45
CA VAL A 259 -13.54 -8.57 9.45
C VAL A 259 -13.98 -8.04 10.80
N LYS A 260 -13.84 -8.86 11.84
CA LYS A 260 -14.06 -8.41 13.22
C LYS A 260 -12.78 -7.77 13.76
N LEU A 261 -12.87 -6.54 14.27
CA LEU A 261 -11.77 -5.92 14.99
C LEU A 261 -11.59 -6.62 16.35
N PRO A 262 -10.40 -7.18 16.64
CA PRO A 262 -10.13 -7.84 17.91
C PRO A 262 -9.81 -6.80 19.00
N ASN A 263 -9.21 -7.23 20.12
CA ASN A 263 -8.80 -6.30 21.18
C ASN A 263 -7.76 -5.30 20.65
N ILE A 264 -8.04 -4.01 20.81
CA ILE A 264 -7.16 -2.92 20.39
C ILE A 264 -6.54 -2.30 21.62
N GLN A 265 -5.22 -2.14 21.62
CA GLN A 265 -4.51 -1.33 22.60
C GLN A 265 -3.93 -0.09 21.91
N ARG A 266 -4.17 1.07 22.51
CA ARG A 266 -3.69 2.36 22.01
C ARG A 266 -2.62 2.89 22.92
N VAL A 267 -1.63 3.60 22.34
CA VAL A 267 -0.72 4.43 23.12
C VAL A 267 -1.50 5.60 23.73
N GLY A 268 -1.91 5.47 24.98
CA GLY A 268 -2.69 6.44 25.76
C GLY A 268 -1.82 7.32 26.63
N PHE A 269 -2.28 8.56 26.86
CA PHE A 269 -1.62 9.50 27.75
C PHE A 269 -1.68 9.01 29.20
N TYR A 270 -0.53 8.99 29.88
CA TYR A 270 -0.43 8.60 31.28
C TYR A 270 -0.29 9.83 32.18
N LYS A 271 0.72 10.67 31.93
CA LYS A 271 1.08 11.80 32.80
C LYS A 271 1.85 12.86 32.03
N SER A 272 1.72 14.12 32.42
CA SER A 272 2.60 15.20 31.95
C SER A 272 3.28 15.88 33.12
N LEU A 273 4.51 16.36 32.88
CA LEU A 273 5.25 17.20 33.80
C LEU A 273 5.62 18.49 33.07
N SER A 274 5.16 19.62 33.59
CA SER A 274 5.47 20.96 33.08
C SER A 274 6.29 21.75 34.09
N GLY A 275 7.38 22.38 33.63
CA GLY A 275 8.16 23.36 34.41
C GLY A 275 9.61 22.97 34.70
N THR A 276 10.40 23.94 35.19
CA THR A 276 11.81 23.81 35.63
C THR A 276 12.01 22.92 36.84
N ARG A 277 10.93 22.29 37.34
CA ARG A 277 11.01 21.29 38.41
C ARG A 277 11.74 20.12 37.79
N ARG A 278 13.07 20.13 37.95
CA ARG A 278 13.97 19.07 37.52
C ARG A 278 13.30 17.76 37.88
N VAL A 279 12.70 17.09 36.89
CA VAL A 279 12.86 15.64 36.78
C VAL A 279 14.31 15.41 37.18
N GLN A 280 14.61 14.52 38.14
CA GLN A 280 15.99 14.21 38.51
C GLN A 280 16.69 13.61 37.30
N VAL A 281 16.99 14.49 36.37
CA VAL A 281 17.93 14.44 35.29
C VAL A 281 19.20 14.68 36.05
N THR A 282 19.90 13.60 36.35
CA THR A 282 21.19 13.63 37.00
C THR A 282 22.09 14.53 36.17
N GLU A 283 22.25 15.79 36.57
CA GLU A 283 23.02 16.77 35.81
C GLU A 283 24.47 16.29 35.69
N GLY A 284 24.79 15.73 34.54
CA GLY A 284 26.09 15.16 34.27
C GLY A 284 26.18 14.70 32.82
N LEU A 285 26.59 15.64 31.96
CA LEU A 285 27.17 15.49 30.62
C LEU A 285 26.25 15.58 29.38
N VAL A 286 26.52 16.65 28.64
CA VAL A 286 26.35 16.90 27.19
C VAL A 286 24.98 17.40 26.70
N ALA A 287 25.02 18.61 26.13
CA ALA A 287 24.01 19.15 25.24
C ALA A 287 23.98 18.32 23.94
N GLY A 288 23.29 17.18 23.96
CA GLY A 288 23.11 16.33 22.79
C GLY A 288 22.80 14.88 23.17
N GLY A 289 21.52 14.54 23.24
CA GLY A 289 21.00 13.17 23.10
C GLY A 289 21.01 12.30 24.37
N ASP A 290 19.85 11.75 24.68
CA ASP A 290 19.68 10.48 25.43
C ASP A 290 19.90 10.46 26.95
N GLU A 291 19.60 11.54 27.68
CA GLU A 291 19.40 11.38 29.12
C GLU A 291 18.12 10.59 29.43
N PRO A 292 18.21 9.49 30.20
CA PRO A 292 17.06 8.67 30.53
C PRO A 292 16.01 9.44 31.34
N GLY A 293 14.79 9.53 30.81
CA GLY A 293 13.66 10.10 31.52
C GLY A 293 13.21 9.18 32.64
N TYR A 294 13.41 9.57 33.90
CA TYR A 294 12.89 8.83 35.05
C TYR A 294 11.56 9.41 35.52
N LEU A 295 10.56 8.55 35.65
CA LEU A 295 9.30 8.89 36.30
C LEU A 295 8.88 7.71 37.18
N ASP A 296 8.57 8.02 38.44
CA ASP A 296 8.17 7.06 39.47
C ASP A 296 9.22 5.93 39.68
N GLY A 297 10.52 6.27 39.59
CA GLY A 297 11.63 5.33 39.77
C GLY A 297 11.91 4.42 38.57
N MET A 298 11.18 4.59 37.46
CA MET A 298 11.34 3.80 36.24
C MET A 298 11.98 4.63 35.13
N GLN A 299 12.90 4.05 34.38
CA GLN A 299 13.47 4.65 33.16
C GLN A 299 12.51 4.47 32.00
N TRP A 300 11.99 5.56 31.44
CA TRP A 300 11.08 5.52 30.29
C TRP A 300 11.84 5.52 28.96
N HIS A 301 11.21 4.97 27.92
CA HIS A 301 11.78 4.95 26.58
C HIS A 301 11.45 6.27 25.86
N TYR A 302 12.49 6.97 25.43
CA TYR A 302 12.35 8.22 24.68
C TYR A 302 11.83 7.92 23.26
N LEU A 303 10.75 8.57 22.83
CA LEU A 303 10.27 8.45 21.46
C LEU A 303 10.70 9.63 20.61
N ARG A 304 10.51 10.86 21.10
CA ARG A 304 10.72 12.06 20.29
C ARG A 304 10.68 13.35 21.09
N TYR A 305 11.31 14.38 20.52
CA TYR A 305 11.13 15.79 20.82
C TYR A 305 10.24 16.48 19.77
N VAL A 306 9.12 17.07 20.20
CA VAL A 306 8.19 17.82 19.35
C VAL A 306 8.23 19.30 19.73
N THR A 307 8.57 20.16 18.78
CA THR A 307 8.54 21.62 18.98
C THR A 307 7.29 22.20 18.35
N ALA A 308 6.40 22.79 19.16
CA ALA A 308 5.23 23.50 18.67
C ALA A 308 5.20 24.91 19.24
N LYS A 309 5.33 25.92 18.36
CA LYS A 309 5.19 27.38 18.51
C LYS A 309 5.88 28.09 19.70
N ASN A 310 5.91 27.54 20.91
CA ASN A 310 6.66 27.98 22.10
C ASN A 310 6.76 26.87 23.18
N THR A 311 6.46 25.62 22.84
CA THR A 311 6.52 24.48 23.76
C THR A 311 7.35 23.37 23.13
N SER A 312 8.30 22.86 23.90
CA SER A 312 9.04 21.67 23.56
C SER A 312 8.44 20.50 24.33
N THR A 313 7.78 19.58 23.64
CA THR A 313 7.23 18.39 24.27
C THR A 313 8.14 17.21 24.02
N THR A 314 8.72 16.67 25.09
CA THR A 314 9.44 15.40 25.04
C THR A 314 8.47 14.25 25.34
N ILE A 315 8.41 13.28 24.44
CA ILE A 315 7.47 12.16 24.49
C ILE A 315 8.20 10.91 24.97
N TRP A 316 7.64 10.27 25.99
CA TRP A 316 8.14 9.07 26.62
C TRP A 316 7.11 7.94 26.55
N LEU A 317 7.56 6.73 26.32
CA LEU A 317 6.75 5.51 26.31
C LEU A 317 7.21 4.57 27.41
N HIS A 318 6.26 3.88 28.04
CA HIS A 318 6.56 2.86 29.03
C HIS A 318 7.46 1.76 28.41
N PRO A 319 8.55 1.32 29.08
CA PRO A 319 9.54 0.42 28.47
C PRO A 319 8.97 -0.92 28.02
N SER A 320 8.11 -1.55 28.82
CA SER A 320 7.50 -2.82 28.45
C SER A 320 6.60 -2.69 27.22
N ASP A 321 6.01 -1.51 27.01
CA ASP A 321 5.13 -1.23 25.87
C ASP A 321 5.95 -0.94 24.62
N ALA A 322 7.05 -0.18 24.76
CA ALA A 322 8.05 0.01 23.72
C ALA A 322 8.62 -1.34 23.25
N HIS A 323 8.98 -2.21 24.19
CA HIS A 323 9.47 -3.56 23.90
C HIS A 323 8.39 -4.42 23.22
N SER A 324 7.12 -4.31 23.64
CA SER A 324 6.00 -5.05 23.03
C SER A 324 5.72 -4.60 21.60
N LEU A 325 5.77 -3.29 21.33
CA LEU A 325 5.66 -2.74 19.97
C LEU A 325 6.82 -3.19 19.08
N ALA A 326 8.05 -3.14 19.60
CA ALA A 326 9.22 -3.59 18.86
C ALA A 326 9.15 -5.10 18.56
N LEU A 327 8.67 -5.91 19.51
CA LEU A 327 8.44 -7.34 19.28
C LEU A 327 7.41 -7.56 18.17
N ALA A 328 6.29 -6.82 18.20
CA ALA A 328 5.26 -6.92 17.15
C ALA A 328 5.81 -6.55 15.76
N VAL A 329 6.71 -5.56 15.66
CA VAL A 329 7.41 -5.25 14.40
C VAL A 329 8.33 -6.39 13.95
N LEU A 330 9.06 -7.00 14.88
CA LEU A 330 9.96 -8.13 14.58
C LEU A 330 9.20 -9.39 14.13
N GLU A 331 8.05 -9.65 14.74
CA GLU A 331 7.22 -10.83 14.47
C GLU A 331 6.28 -10.64 13.28
N LEU A 332 6.09 -9.42 12.78
CA LEU A 332 5.29 -9.18 11.59
C LEU A 332 5.91 -9.91 10.38
N ASP A 333 5.07 -10.67 9.67
CA ASP A 333 5.48 -11.46 8.51
C ASP A 333 5.56 -10.58 7.26
N ILE A 334 6.54 -9.68 7.22
CA ILE A 334 6.66 -8.70 6.14
C ILE A 334 7.02 -9.44 4.84
N SER A 335 6.11 -9.37 3.86
CA SER A 335 6.37 -9.91 2.53
C SER A 335 7.50 -9.15 1.82
N PRO A 336 8.23 -9.77 0.88
CA PRO A 336 9.20 -9.07 0.03
C PRO A 336 8.63 -7.88 -0.75
N GLN A 337 7.30 -7.83 -0.90
CA GLN A 337 6.57 -6.78 -1.60
C GLN A 337 6.12 -5.64 -0.68
N SER A 338 6.60 -5.63 0.58
CA SER A 338 6.20 -4.66 1.60
C SER A 338 4.68 -4.69 1.84
N PHE A 339 4.14 -3.62 2.41
CA PHE A 339 2.71 -3.45 2.67
C PHE A 339 2.30 -1.98 2.65
N VAL A 340 1.00 -1.76 2.53
CA VAL A 340 0.38 -0.44 2.64
C VAL A 340 0.03 -0.17 4.10
N CYS A 341 0.50 0.96 4.62
CA CYS A 341 0.54 1.25 6.05
C CYS A 341 -0.08 2.62 6.35
N GLY A 342 -0.94 2.67 7.37
CA GLY A 342 -1.52 3.91 7.89
C GLY A 342 -0.42 4.83 8.44
N SER A 343 -0.54 6.14 8.17
CA SER A 343 0.48 7.11 8.58
C SER A 343 0.70 7.13 10.10
N SER A 344 -0.36 6.94 10.89
CA SER A 344 -0.30 6.96 12.36
C SER A 344 0.62 5.89 12.95
N ILE A 345 0.54 4.65 12.44
CA ILE A 345 1.39 3.55 12.91
C ILE A 345 2.79 3.62 12.30
N LYS A 346 2.90 4.03 11.03
CA LYS A 346 4.20 4.31 10.39
C LYS A 346 4.98 5.33 11.19
N ASP A 347 4.33 6.43 11.59
CA ASP A 347 4.90 7.46 12.46
C ASP A 347 5.32 6.90 13.81
N LEU A 348 4.45 6.14 14.48
CA LEU A 348 4.76 5.57 15.79
C LEU A 348 6.00 4.67 15.72
N VAL A 349 6.04 3.76 14.75
CA VAL A 349 7.18 2.83 14.60
C VAL A 349 8.45 3.58 14.19
N THR A 350 8.36 4.60 13.33
CA THR A 350 9.51 5.43 12.96
C THR A 350 10.05 6.25 14.14
N ARG A 351 9.21 6.59 15.12
CA ARG A 351 9.63 7.27 16.36
C ARG A 351 10.17 6.30 17.41
N LEU A 352 9.60 5.10 17.47
CA LEU A 352 10.04 4.05 18.39
C LEU A 352 11.40 3.48 17.98
N LEU A 353 11.59 3.32 16.68
CA LEU A 353 12.81 2.74 16.13
C LEU A 353 13.82 3.86 15.86
N PRO A 354 15.11 3.58 16.04
CA PRO A 354 16.19 4.56 15.85
C PRO A 354 16.15 5.20 14.46
N SER A 355 16.35 6.51 14.42
CA SER A 355 16.34 7.32 13.19
C SER A 355 17.62 7.18 12.35
N GLY A 356 18.67 6.59 12.92
CA GLY A 356 19.97 6.43 12.28
C GLY A 356 20.79 5.34 12.95
N ILE A 357 20.45 4.09 12.71
CA ILE A 357 21.38 3.00 13.03
C ILE A 357 22.54 3.13 12.05
N LYS A 358 23.78 3.30 12.54
CA LYS A 358 25.00 3.12 11.73
C LYS A 358 24.80 1.82 10.97
N SER A 359 24.96 1.81 9.64
CA SER A 359 24.55 0.65 8.83
C SER A 359 25.15 -0.63 9.42
N TYR A 360 24.39 -1.37 10.22
CA TYR A 360 24.92 -2.53 10.95
C TYR A 360 25.32 -3.60 9.95
N VAL A 361 24.59 -3.64 8.83
CA VAL A 361 24.98 -4.34 7.61
C VAL A 361 26.38 -3.97 7.13
N HIS A 362 26.79 -2.71 7.21
CA HIS A 362 28.15 -2.27 6.89
C HIS A 362 29.18 -2.87 7.84
N ILE A 363 28.96 -2.77 9.15
CA ILE A 363 29.83 -3.35 10.20
C ILE A 363 29.97 -4.87 9.97
N MET A 364 28.85 -5.55 9.75
CA MET A 364 28.85 -7.00 9.49
C MET A 364 29.61 -7.35 8.20
N CYS A 365 29.41 -6.60 7.12
CA CYS A 365 30.10 -6.82 5.85
C CYS A 365 31.63 -6.58 5.92
N GLU A 366 32.11 -5.74 6.84
CA GLU A 366 33.53 -5.35 6.94
C GLU A 366 34.38 -6.22 7.85
N GLY A 367 33.78 -7.23 8.49
CA GLY A 367 34.50 -8.22 9.30
C GLY A 367 33.64 -8.94 10.31
N GLY A 368 32.51 -8.35 10.71
CA GLY A 368 31.63 -8.94 11.73
C GLY A 368 31.07 -10.32 11.37
N ILE A 369 30.89 -10.64 10.08
CA ILE A 369 30.40 -11.97 9.67
C ILE A 369 31.40 -13.09 10.00
N ASP A 370 32.71 -12.86 9.85
CA ASP A 370 33.71 -13.89 10.13
C ASP A 370 33.76 -14.23 11.63
N ALA A 371 33.37 -13.29 12.48
CA ALA A 371 33.25 -13.48 13.91
C ALA A 371 32.02 -14.31 14.35
N LEU A 372 31.08 -14.62 13.44
CA LEU A 372 29.86 -15.36 13.78
C LEU A 372 30.08 -16.88 13.94
N HIS A 373 31.31 -17.39 13.78
CA HIS A 373 31.64 -18.82 13.91
C HIS A 373 30.68 -19.75 13.15
N LEU A 374 30.20 -19.30 11.98
CA LEU A 374 29.32 -20.07 11.12
C LEU A 374 30.17 -20.95 10.18
N GLN A 375 29.54 -21.96 9.57
CA GLN A 375 30.16 -22.71 8.48
C GLN A 375 30.46 -21.79 7.28
N ASP A 376 31.57 -22.01 6.57
CA ASP A 376 32.01 -21.20 5.43
C ASP A 376 30.91 -20.95 4.38
N ASN A 377 30.08 -21.97 4.12
CA ASN A 377 28.94 -21.84 3.21
C ASN A 377 27.90 -20.83 3.72
N ASP A 378 27.59 -20.85 5.01
CA ASP A 378 26.63 -19.92 5.62
C ASP A 378 27.22 -18.50 5.67
N ILE A 379 28.52 -18.36 5.96
CA ILE A 379 29.27 -17.08 5.90
C ILE A 379 29.17 -16.49 4.49
N LYS A 380 29.47 -17.29 3.47
CA LYS A 380 29.43 -16.84 2.07
C LYS A 380 28.02 -16.42 1.66
N LEU A 381 27.00 -17.20 2.03
CA LEU A 381 25.60 -16.89 1.74
C LEU A 381 25.16 -15.59 2.42
N LEU A 382 25.42 -15.46 3.72
CA LEU A 382 25.06 -14.28 4.50
C LEU A 382 25.79 -13.03 4.00
N ARG A 383 27.10 -13.13 3.75
CA ARG A 383 27.89 -12.02 3.20
C ARG A 383 27.37 -11.59 1.84
N GLY A 384 27.09 -12.54 0.95
CA GLY A 384 26.51 -12.23 -0.36
C GLY A 384 25.18 -11.48 -0.23
N SER A 385 24.26 -11.96 0.61
CA SER A 385 22.95 -11.33 0.77
C SER A 385 23.04 -9.93 1.42
N LEU A 386 23.88 -9.77 2.44
CA LEU A 386 24.05 -8.47 3.12
C LEU A 386 24.78 -7.43 2.26
N LEU A 387 25.72 -7.85 1.40
CA LEU A 387 26.34 -6.96 0.42
C LEU A 387 25.32 -6.42 -0.58
N GLU A 388 24.37 -7.25 -1.03
CA GLU A 388 23.28 -6.78 -1.92
C GLU A 388 22.41 -5.71 -1.23
N VAL A 389 22.20 -5.82 0.08
CA VAL A 389 21.49 -4.80 0.87
C VAL A 389 22.33 -3.53 1.02
N LYS A 390 23.63 -3.66 1.29
CA LYS A 390 24.59 -2.54 1.41
C LYS A 390 24.66 -1.72 0.13
N GLU A 391 24.73 -2.37 -1.02
CA GLU A 391 24.89 -1.72 -2.33
C GLU A 391 23.58 -1.11 -2.87
N ARG A 392 22.43 -1.55 -2.36
CA ARG A 392 21.10 -1.14 -2.88
C ARG A 392 20.17 -0.59 -1.79
N PRO A 393 20.57 0.47 -1.06
CA PRO A 393 19.78 0.96 0.07
C PRO A 393 18.46 1.65 -0.32
N THR A 394 18.20 1.97 -1.59
CA THR A 394 17.05 2.81 -1.98
C THR A 394 15.98 2.14 -2.87
N ARG A 395 14.74 2.32 -2.41
CA ARG A 395 13.47 2.62 -3.11
C ARG A 395 12.68 1.54 -3.86
N SER A 396 13.26 0.40 -4.22
CA SER A 396 12.48 -0.81 -4.63
C SER A 396 13.38 -2.03 -4.77
N ARG A 397 14.60 -1.81 -5.28
CA ARG A 397 15.64 -2.83 -5.43
C ARG A 397 16.13 -3.40 -4.09
N GLY A 398 16.06 -2.60 -3.03
CA GLY A 398 16.43 -3.00 -1.68
C GLY A 398 15.49 -4.05 -1.08
N LEU A 399 14.18 -3.98 -1.34
CA LEU A 399 13.18 -4.84 -0.70
C LEU A 399 13.37 -6.34 -1.00
N ALA A 400 13.58 -6.69 -2.27
CA ALA A 400 13.84 -8.09 -2.64
C ALA A 400 15.14 -8.61 -2.01
N SER A 401 16.19 -7.77 -1.97
CA SER A 401 17.46 -8.11 -1.32
C SER A 401 17.33 -8.23 0.20
N LEU A 402 16.51 -7.39 0.84
CA LEU A 402 16.19 -7.43 2.26
C LEU A 402 15.47 -8.73 2.61
N ALA A 403 14.42 -9.08 1.88
CA ALA A 403 13.65 -10.29 2.15
C ALA A 403 14.47 -11.57 1.92
N ARG A 404 15.32 -11.59 0.88
CA ARG A 404 16.29 -12.68 0.68
C ARG A 404 17.25 -12.78 1.86
N SER A 405 17.82 -11.65 2.31
CA SER A 405 18.72 -11.61 3.46
C SER A 405 18.03 -12.08 4.74
N ARG A 406 16.79 -11.65 4.99
CA ARG A 406 15.97 -12.09 6.13
C ARG A 406 15.74 -13.60 6.08
N THR A 407 15.44 -14.15 4.90
CA THR A 407 15.29 -15.60 4.70
C THR A 407 16.59 -16.37 4.99
N VAL A 408 17.73 -15.87 4.51
CA VAL A 408 19.06 -16.45 4.80
C VAL A 408 19.33 -16.46 6.30
N VAL A 409 19.13 -15.31 6.97
CA VAL A 409 19.32 -15.19 8.43
C VAL A 409 18.39 -16.14 9.19
N GLN A 410 17.11 -16.21 8.84
CA GLN A 410 16.17 -17.14 9.48
C GLN A 410 16.58 -18.61 9.28
N ASN A 411 17.06 -18.98 8.09
CA ASN A 411 17.52 -20.34 7.81
C ASN A 411 18.76 -20.69 8.65
N ILE A 412 19.69 -19.75 8.81
CA ILE A 412 20.83 -19.90 9.72
C ILE A 412 20.32 -20.07 11.16
N ILE A 413 19.48 -19.17 11.67
CA ILE A 413 18.93 -19.25 13.03
C ILE A 413 18.26 -20.61 13.31
N ARG A 414 17.48 -21.14 12.34
CA ARG A 414 16.86 -22.48 12.42
C ARG A 414 17.91 -23.60 12.42
N LYS A 415 18.90 -23.54 11.52
CA LYS A 415 19.97 -24.54 11.40
C LYS A 415 20.78 -24.68 12.69
N TYR A 416 21.10 -23.56 13.34
CA TYR A 416 21.84 -23.54 14.61
C TYR A 416 20.94 -23.66 15.85
N ARG A 417 19.64 -23.94 15.68
CA ARG A 417 18.65 -24.19 16.76
C ARG A 417 18.64 -23.11 17.84
N MET A 418 18.76 -21.85 17.43
CA MET A 418 18.81 -20.74 18.39
C MET A 418 17.43 -20.55 19.07
N PRO A 419 17.38 -20.30 20.40
CA PRO A 419 16.11 -20.12 21.09
C PRO A 419 15.38 -18.87 20.60
N SER A 420 14.21 -19.03 19.97
CA SER A 420 13.47 -17.92 19.34
C SER A 420 13.20 -16.76 20.29
N GLN A 421 12.79 -17.05 21.53
CA GLN A 421 12.53 -16.01 22.53
C GLN A 421 13.80 -15.23 22.90
N ALA A 422 14.96 -15.89 22.95
CA ALA A 422 16.23 -15.23 23.24
C ALA A 422 16.61 -14.29 22.08
N MET A 423 16.50 -14.77 20.84
CA MET A 423 16.75 -13.95 19.64
C MET A 423 15.85 -12.73 19.58
N GLN A 424 14.56 -12.90 19.86
CA GLN A 424 13.58 -11.80 19.92
C GLN A 424 13.92 -10.79 21.02
N THR A 425 14.31 -11.27 22.20
CA THR A 425 14.72 -10.40 23.33
C THR A 425 15.91 -9.51 22.92
N ILE A 426 16.95 -10.11 22.32
CA ILE A 426 18.10 -9.37 21.82
C ILE A 426 17.70 -8.38 20.73
N GLY A 427 16.87 -8.82 19.77
CA GLY A 427 16.39 -7.95 18.70
C GLY A 427 15.59 -6.75 19.21
N VAL A 428 14.72 -6.95 20.19
CA VAL A 428 13.97 -5.87 20.83
C VAL A 428 14.90 -4.88 21.53
N LEU A 429 15.87 -5.37 22.30
CA LEU A 429 16.85 -4.49 22.96
C LEU A 429 17.68 -3.71 21.95
N TYR A 430 18.13 -4.36 20.88
CA TYR A 430 18.86 -3.71 19.78
C TYR A 430 18.05 -2.57 19.15
N LEU A 431 16.73 -2.76 18.96
CA LEU A 431 15.85 -1.75 18.40
C LEU A 431 15.45 -0.64 19.37
N THR A 432 15.44 -0.88 20.69
CA THR A 432 14.84 0.04 21.67
C THR A 432 15.83 0.63 22.69
N LYS A 433 17.09 0.18 22.71
CA LYS A 433 18.10 0.65 23.67
C LYS A 433 19.38 1.03 22.94
N ASP A 434 19.63 2.32 22.80
CA ASP A 434 20.81 2.81 22.08
C ASP A 434 22.11 2.38 22.77
N THR A 435 22.17 2.43 24.11
CA THR A 435 23.35 1.93 24.85
C THR A 435 23.59 0.44 24.70
N PHE A 436 22.55 -0.38 24.46
CA PHE A 436 22.72 -1.79 24.10
C PHE A 436 23.27 -1.91 22.68
N ARG A 437 22.70 -1.15 21.75
CA ARG A 437 23.11 -1.11 20.34
C ARG A 437 24.58 -0.72 20.18
N ASP A 438 25.01 0.38 20.80
CA ASP A 438 26.39 0.88 20.72
C ASP A 438 27.40 -0.16 21.21
N ARG A 439 27.06 -0.88 22.28
CA ARG A 439 27.86 -1.99 22.78
C ARG A 439 27.94 -3.12 21.78
N MET A 440 26.80 -3.51 21.20
CA MET A 440 26.76 -4.59 20.20
C MET A 440 27.56 -4.22 18.96
N ASP A 441 27.43 -3.00 18.47
CA ASP A 441 28.20 -2.50 17.33
C ASP A 441 29.71 -2.56 17.62
N SER A 442 30.15 -2.17 18.82
CA SER A 442 31.56 -2.24 19.24
C SER A 442 32.10 -3.66 19.44
N VAL A 443 31.27 -4.62 19.86
CA VAL A 443 31.68 -6.03 20.03
C VAL A 443 32.26 -6.58 18.74
N PHE A 444 31.66 -6.26 17.59
CA PHE A 444 32.07 -6.82 16.30
C PHE A 444 33.31 -6.15 15.70
N ASP A 445 33.70 -4.99 16.22
CA ASP A 445 34.94 -4.33 15.82
C ASP A 445 36.16 -4.90 16.58
N HIS A 446 36.04 -5.07 17.91
CA HIS A 446 37.21 -5.31 18.79
C HIS A 446 36.98 -6.31 19.94
N GLY A 447 35.83 -6.97 20.00
CA GLY A 447 35.38 -7.71 21.18
C GLY A 447 35.85 -9.16 21.31
N ASN A 448 35.85 -9.68 22.55
CA ASN A 448 36.06 -11.10 22.85
C ASN A 448 34.79 -11.92 22.54
N MET A 449 34.80 -12.66 21.43
CA MET A 449 33.66 -13.45 20.93
C MET A 449 33.29 -14.67 21.80
N SER A 450 34.11 -15.03 22.80
CA SER A 450 33.85 -16.18 23.69
C SER A 450 32.92 -15.87 24.86
N ALA A 451 32.63 -14.59 25.11
CA ALA A 451 31.77 -14.16 26.19
C ALA A 451 30.28 -14.39 25.86
N LYS A 452 29.46 -14.56 26.92
CA LYS A 452 28.05 -14.96 26.81
C LYS A 452 27.12 -13.90 27.37
N VAL A 453 26.09 -13.55 26.61
CA VAL A 453 24.95 -12.76 27.10
C VAL A 453 24.01 -13.69 27.86
N THR A 454 23.61 -13.29 29.06
CA THR A 454 22.72 -14.08 29.92
C THR A 454 21.37 -13.38 30.07
N ILE A 455 20.30 -14.10 29.77
CA ILE A 455 18.92 -13.64 29.89
C ILE A 455 18.33 -14.30 31.13
N ASN A 456 18.09 -13.52 32.18
CA ASN A 456 17.46 -13.95 33.42
C ASN A 456 15.98 -13.50 33.43
N LYS A 457 15.08 -14.45 33.18
CA LYS A 457 13.64 -14.19 33.09
C LYS A 457 13.03 -13.81 34.44
N SER A 458 13.47 -14.46 35.52
CA SER A 458 12.98 -14.22 36.87
C SER A 458 13.34 -12.82 37.38
N GLU A 459 14.56 -12.36 37.12
CA GLU A 459 15.01 -11.02 37.52
C GLU A 459 14.60 -9.92 36.53
N LYS A 460 14.02 -10.29 35.38
CA LYS A 460 13.68 -9.35 34.31
C LYS A 460 14.90 -8.57 33.79
N ILE A 461 16.05 -9.26 33.67
CA ILE A 461 17.33 -8.64 33.28
C ILE A 461 18.01 -9.43 32.16
N VAL A 462 18.61 -8.70 31.22
CA VAL A 462 19.60 -9.21 30.26
C VAL A 462 20.97 -8.66 30.64
N TYR A 463 21.86 -9.57 31.04
CA TYR A 463 23.24 -9.25 31.40
C TYR A 463 24.16 -9.40 30.18
N VAL A 464 24.83 -8.30 29.84
CA VAL A 464 25.87 -8.25 28.83
C VAL A 464 27.22 -8.15 29.55
N PRO A 465 28.15 -9.09 29.33
CA PRO A 465 29.48 -9.04 29.95
C PRO A 465 30.27 -7.83 29.43
N ALA A 466 31.42 -7.54 30.04
CA ALA A 466 32.31 -6.50 29.54
C ALA A 466 32.82 -6.87 28.13
N VAL A 467 32.80 -5.91 27.21
CA VAL A 467 33.27 -6.10 25.83
C VAL A 467 33.99 -4.87 25.31
N GLY A 468 35.22 -5.06 24.83
CA GLY A 468 36.05 -3.93 24.40
C GLY A 468 36.25 -2.95 25.55
N ASP A 469 35.98 -1.68 25.29
CA ASP A 469 36.04 -0.59 26.28
C ASP A 469 34.78 -0.46 27.14
N PHE A 470 33.76 -1.27 26.87
CA PHE A 470 32.50 -1.23 27.60
C PHE A 470 32.51 -2.17 28.80
N GLU A 471 32.27 -1.62 29.99
CA GLU A 471 32.08 -2.40 31.23
C GLU A 471 30.86 -3.33 31.14
N ALA A 472 30.74 -4.31 32.04
CA ALA A 472 29.53 -5.14 32.07
C ALA A 472 28.27 -4.31 32.33
N ALA A 473 27.15 -4.68 31.72
CA ALA A 473 25.90 -3.95 31.82
C ALA A 473 24.69 -4.88 31.97
N ALA A 474 23.67 -4.39 32.69
CA ALA A 474 22.40 -5.06 32.88
C ALA A 474 21.27 -4.23 32.26
N PHE A 475 20.42 -4.86 31.46
CA PHE A 475 19.29 -4.22 30.78
C PHE A 475 17.99 -4.80 31.30
N SER A 476 17.07 -3.93 31.75
CA SER A 476 15.75 -4.37 32.21
C SER A 476 14.87 -4.81 31.04
N PHE A 477 14.16 -5.92 31.22
CA PHE A 477 13.27 -6.50 30.22
C PHE A 477 12.12 -7.27 30.87
N ASP A 478 10.89 -6.78 30.73
CA ASP A 478 9.71 -7.45 31.30
C ASP A 478 9.19 -8.57 30.39
N PHE A 479 9.76 -9.76 30.53
CA PHE A 479 9.37 -10.94 29.73
C PHE A 479 7.90 -11.30 29.84
N SER A 480 7.30 -11.16 31.04
CA SER A 480 5.90 -11.50 31.26
C SER A 480 4.96 -10.60 30.47
N THR A 481 5.25 -9.30 30.43
CA THR A 481 4.43 -8.33 29.71
C THR A 481 4.66 -8.45 28.20
N VAL A 482 5.93 -8.48 27.77
CA VAL A 482 6.30 -8.45 26.34
C VAL A 482 5.86 -9.71 25.60
N PHE A 483 5.98 -10.89 26.23
CA PHE A 483 5.59 -12.17 25.60
C PHE A 483 4.20 -12.66 26.03
N SER A 484 3.38 -11.81 26.68
CA SER A 484 2.04 -12.19 27.17
C SER A 484 1.10 -12.62 26.05
N ALA A 485 1.12 -11.93 24.91
CA ALA A 485 0.23 -12.19 23.77
C ALA A 485 0.57 -13.49 23.01
N SER A 486 1.84 -13.87 22.97
CA SER A 486 2.33 -15.11 22.34
C SER A 486 1.93 -16.38 23.11
N ALA A 487 1.44 -16.24 24.35
CA ALA A 487 1.22 -17.35 25.28
C ALA A 487 -0.03 -18.20 25.00
N ASP A 488 -0.83 -17.90 23.98
CA ASP A 488 -2.04 -18.67 23.64
C ASP A 488 -1.75 -20.00 22.93
N ASN A 489 -0.48 -20.29 22.62
CA ASN A 489 -0.03 -21.66 22.32
C ASN A 489 0.04 -22.51 23.60
N LYS A 490 -1.14 -22.87 24.10
CA LYS A 490 -1.38 -23.72 25.29
C LYS A 490 -0.62 -25.06 25.24
N SER A 491 -0.12 -25.47 24.08
CA SER A 491 0.68 -26.68 23.86
C SER A 491 2.16 -26.57 24.28
N GLN A 492 2.72 -25.37 24.48
CA GLN A 492 4.12 -25.20 24.89
C GLN A 492 4.34 -25.05 26.42
N ARG A 493 3.28 -24.83 27.20
CA ARG A 493 3.38 -24.62 28.67
C ARG A 493 3.89 -25.80 29.49
N LYS A 494 4.08 -26.99 28.89
CA LYS A 494 4.55 -28.20 29.61
C LYS A 494 6.04 -28.52 29.48
N ARG A 495 6.83 -27.77 28.72
CA ARG A 495 8.29 -27.95 28.73
C ARG A 495 8.91 -26.88 29.62
N HIS A 496 9.64 -27.32 30.65
CA HIS A 496 10.44 -26.49 31.54
C HIS A 496 11.20 -25.41 30.74
N SER A 497 10.64 -24.21 30.64
CA SER A 497 11.37 -23.06 30.15
C SER A 497 12.36 -22.75 31.26
N SER A 498 13.64 -23.05 31.04
CA SER A 498 14.72 -22.58 31.89
C SER A 498 14.55 -21.08 32.14
N ASP A 499 14.60 -20.66 33.41
CA ASP A 499 14.56 -19.25 33.81
C ASP A 499 15.78 -18.47 33.28
N TYR A 500 16.84 -19.21 32.94
CA TYR A 500 18.07 -18.70 32.37
C TYR A 500 18.24 -19.17 30.92
N LEU A 501 18.51 -18.23 30.03
CA LEU A 501 18.97 -18.51 28.67
C LEU A 501 20.33 -17.84 28.48
N THR A 502 21.26 -18.51 27.80
CA THR A 502 22.57 -17.93 27.47
C THR A 502 22.77 -17.94 25.97
N LEU A 503 23.22 -16.82 25.43
CA LEU A 503 23.58 -16.68 24.02
C LEU A 503 25.07 -16.34 23.89
N GLN A 504 25.74 -16.98 22.95
CA GLN A 504 27.09 -16.60 22.52
C GLN A 504 27.00 -15.33 21.66
N PHE A 505 28.05 -14.49 21.65
CA PHE A 505 28.07 -13.28 20.83
C PHE A 505 27.73 -13.48 19.34
N PRO A 506 28.17 -14.56 18.67
CA PRO A 506 27.69 -14.90 17.34
C PRO A 506 26.17 -14.97 17.19
N GLN A 507 25.48 -15.54 18.17
CA GLN A 507 24.02 -15.66 18.16
C GLN A 507 23.37 -14.30 18.41
N VAL A 508 23.97 -13.49 19.29
CA VAL A 508 23.56 -12.11 19.55
C VAL A 508 23.69 -11.27 18.28
N GLY A 509 24.82 -11.38 17.56
CA GLY A 509 25.04 -10.70 16.27
C GLY A 509 23.99 -11.06 15.23
N LEU A 510 23.67 -12.34 15.08
CA LEU A 510 22.60 -12.77 14.18
C LEU A 510 21.21 -12.21 14.57
N ALA A 511 20.91 -12.11 15.87
CA ALA A 511 19.69 -11.47 16.34
C ALA A 511 19.65 -9.97 16.01
N CYS A 512 20.77 -9.27 16.20
CA CYS A 512 20.92 -7.87 15.82
C CYS A 512 20.75 -7.67 14.31
N VAL A 513 21.35 -8.54 13.47
CA VAL A 513 21.16 -8.51 12.01
C VAL A 513 19.68 -8.72 11.66
N GLN A 514 19.03 -9.73 12.25
CA GLN A 514 17.61 -9.98 11.99
C GLN A 514 16.76 -8.75 12.34
N ALA A 515 17.01 -8.14 13.49
CA ALA A 515 16.27 -6.97 13.95
C ALA A 515 16.50 -5.75 13.05
N TYR A 516 17.73 -5.53 12.64
CA TYR A 516 18.10 -4.47 11.71
C TYR A 516 17.44 -4.65 10.34
N LEU A 517 17.42 -5.87 9.79
CA LEU A 517 16.74 -6.17 8.53
C LEU A 517 15.23 -5.93 8.62
N ALA A 518 14.59 -6.34 9.73
CA ALA A 518 13.17 -6.08 9.97
C ALA A 518 12.86 -4.58 10.05
N TRP A 519 13.73 -3.80 10.70
CA TRP A 519 13.63 -2.33 10.70
C TRP A 519 13.76 -1.74 9.29
N LEU A 520 14.73 -2.19 8.51
CA LEU A 520 14.89 -1.72 7.13
C LEU A 520 13.68 -2.05 6.24
N GLU A 521 13.09 -3.24 6.39
CA GLU A 521 11.86 -3.60 5.68
C GLU A 521 10.70 -2.65 6.07
N TRP A 522 10.57 -2.30 7.34
CA TRP A 522 9.56 -1.36 7.82
C TRP A 522 9.72 0.05 7.21
N GLN A 523 10.97 0.50 7.02
CA GLN A 523 11.26 1.81 6.41
C GLN A 523 10.83 1.87 4.93
N GLN A 524 10.64 0.73 4.27
CA GLN A 524 10.25 0.63 2.87
C GLN A 524 8.74 0.38 2.69
N THR A 525 7.92 0.76 3.68
CA THR A 525 6.45 0.63 3.64
C THR A 525 5.78 1.73 2.83
N PHE A 526 4.71 1.37 2.12
CA PHE A 526 3.92 2.31 1.33
C PHE A 526 2.88 3.02 2.19
N GLU A 527 2.59 4.27 1.90
CA GLU A 527 1.55 5.00 2.64
C GLU A 527 0.15 4.58 2.20
N ALA A 528 -0.78 4.46 3.15
CA ALA A 528 -2.18 4.18 2.88
C ALA A 528 -2.95 5.37 2.31
N ALA A 529 -2.47 6.60 2.51
CA ALA A 529 -3.21 7.82 2.17
C ALA A 529 -3.68 7.88 0.70
N PRO A 530 -2.86 7.53 -0.32
CA PRO A 530 -3.32 7.52 -1.71
C PRO A 530 -4.45 6.52 -1.97
N LEU A 531 -4.34 5.30 -1.45
CA LEU A 531 -5.38 4.27 -1.61
C LEU A 531 -6.67 4.64 -0.83
N LEU A 532 -6.53 5.24 0.35
CA LEU A 532 -7.64 5.78 1.13
C LEU A 532 -8.34 6.93 0.42
N ALA A 533 -7.60 7.83 -0.21
CA ALA A 533 -8.16 8.91 -1.00
C ALA A 533 -8.98 8.37 -2.19
N LEU A 534 -8.44 7.37 -2.91
CA LEU A 534 -9.19 6.67 -3.96
C LEU A 534 -10.46 6.05 -3.36
N TYR A 535 -10.34 5.22 -2.31
CA TYR A 535 -11.48 4.54 -1.70
C TYR A 535 -12.60 5.49 -1.26
N ASN A 536 -12.26 6.59 -0.60
CA ASN A 536 -13.23 7.57 -0.11
C ASN A 536 -13.90 8.37 -1.23
N SER A 537 -13.27 8.44 -2.41
CA SER A 537 -13.87 9.08 -3.59
C SER A 537 -14.87 8.20 -4.33
N LEU A 538 -14.97 6.91 -3.97
CA LEU A 538 -15.87 5.95 -4.61
C LEU A 538 -17.22 5.86 -3.88
N ASP A 539 -18.29 5.91 -4.65
CA ASP A 539 -19.61 5.39 -4.25
C ASP A 539 -19.52 3.92 -3.86
N ARG A 540 -20.52 3.47 -3.08
CA ARG A 540 -20.63 2.07 -2.63
C ARG A 540 -20.52 1.08 -3.80
N VAL A 541 -21.27 1.32 -4.88
CA VAL A 541 -21.14 0.60 -6.14
C VAL A 541 -20.57 1.55 -7.18
N THR A 542 -19.34 1.29 -7.57
CA THR A 542 -18.62 1.97 -8.65
C THR A 542 -18.66 1.13 -9.92
N HIS A 543 -18.03 1.60 -11.00
CA HIS A 543 -17.95 0.88 -12.26
C HIS A 543 -16.52 0.81 -12.75
N ILE A 544 -16.06 -0.36 -13.20
CA ILE A 544 -14.79 -0.48 -13.92
C ILE A 544 -15.05 -0.29 -15.41
N ALA A 545 -14.31 0.63 -16.03
CA ALA A 545 -14.46 0.99 -17.43
C ALA A 545 -14.12 -0.15 -18.38
N ALA A 546 -14.68 -0.11 -19.59
CA ALA A 546 -14.24 -0.97 -20.69
C ALA A 546 -12.82 -0.58 -21.13
N ARG A 547 -12.56 0.71 -21.32
CA ARG A 547 -11.23 1.24 -21.60
C ARG A 547 -10.27 0.99 -20.43
N ASP A 548 -9.03 0.67 -20.77
CA ASP A 548 -7.94 0.42 -19.83
C ASP A 548 -6.98 1.61 -19.72
N LEU A 549 -7.17 2.68 -20.50
CA LEU A 549 -6.47 3.94 -20.37
C LEU A 549 -7.46 5.10 -20.12
N PRO A 550 -7.10 6.08 -19.27
CA PRO A 550 -7.87 7.31 -19.18
C PRO A 550 -7.88 8.01 -20.54
N GLN A 551 -9.02 8.59 -20.91
CA GLN A 551 -9.03 9.50 -22.05
C GLN A 551 -8.14 10.68 -21.67
N ARG A 552 -7.09 10.94 -22.46
CA ARG A 552 -6.37 12.22 -22.35
C ARG A 552 -7.44 13.30 -22.41
N GLN A 553 -7.58 14.05 -21.31
CA GLN A 553 -8.38 15.25 -21.37
C GLN A 553 -7.75 16.08 -22.45
N GLU A 554 -8.46 16.19 -23.58
CA GLU A 554 -8.03 17.05 -24.65
C GLU A 554 -7.88 18.43 -24.01
N THR A 555 -6.68 18.98 -24.14
CA THR A 555 -6.45 20.33 -23.62
C THR A 555 -7.48 21.25 -24.26
N ILE A 556 -7.83 22.35 -23.59
CA ILE A 556 -8.75 23.33 -24.17
C ILE A 556 -8.30 23.71 -25.59
N ASP A 557 -6.99 23.80 -25.82
CA ASP A 557 -6.42 24.03 -27.14
C ASP A 557 -6.70 22.89 -28.15
N GLN A 558 -6.61 21.62 -27.74
CA GLN A 558 -6.96 20.48 -28.60
C GLN A 558 -8.45 20.45 -28.92
N GLN A 559 -9.30 20.75 -27.93
CA GLN A 559 -10.75 20.88 -28.15
C GLN A 559 -11.06 22.05 -29.08
N MET A 560 -10.43 23.21 -28.88
CA MET A 560 -10.58 24.37 -29.76
C MET A 560 -10.08 24.08 -31.17
N ASN A 561 -8.97 23.36 -31.33
CA ASN A 561 -8.46 22.98 -32.65
C ASN A 561 -9.45 22.07 -33.40
N LYS A 562 -10.10 21.12 -32.71
CA LYS A 562 -11.17 20.32 -33.32
C LYS A 562 -12.37 21.16 -33.74
N VAL A 563 -12.76 22.14 -32.94
CA VAL A 563 -13.84 23.08 -33.30
C VAL A 563 -13.43 23.90 -34.53
N VAL A 564 -12.18 24.37 -34.60
CA VAL A 564 -11.64 25.09 -35.76
C VAL A 564 -11.65 24.21 -37.01
N ASP A 565 -11.22 22.96 -36.90
CA ASP A 565 -11.20 22.03 -38.03
C ASP A 565 -12.60 21.67 -38.51
N ALA A 566 -13.56 21.44 -37.60
CA ALA A 566 -14.96 21.24 -37.94
C ALA A 566 -15.56 22.48 -38.63
N CYS A 567 -15.23 23.69 -38.17
CA CYS A 567 -15.62 24.94 -38.83
C CYS A 567 -15.02 25.07 -40.25
N ARG A 568 -13.77 24.66 -40.46
CA ARG A 568 -13.15 24.64 -41.79
C ARG A 568 -13.83 23.65 -42.72
N GLU A 569 -14.12 22.45 -42.24
CA GLU A 569 -14.82 21.42 -43.01
C GLU A 569 -16.21 21.89 -43.44
N MET A 570 -17.01 22.42 -42.51
CA MET A 570 -18.31 23.02 -42.82
C MET A 570 -18.19 24.15 -43.85
N THR A 571 -17.19 25.03 -43.70
CA THR A 571 -16.95 26.12 -44.66
C THR A 571 -16.60 25.59 -46.05
N GLY A 572 -15.84 24.50 -46.12
CA GLY A 572 -15.55 23.79 -47.37
C GLY A 572 -16.81 23.26 -48.04
N LEU A 573 -17.65 22.54 -47.30
CA LEU A 573 -18.93 22.02 -47.79
C LEU A 573 -19.87 23.13 -48.27
N PHE A 574 -19.94 24.25 -47.56
CA PHE A 574 -20.73 25.42 -47.99
C PHE A 574 -20.21 26.03 -49.29
N LYS A 575 -18.89 26.08 -49.46
CA LYS A 575 -18.28 26.60 -50.69
C LYS A 575 -18.56 25.70 -51.88
N GLU A 576 -18.42 24.39 -51.71
CA GLU A 576 -18.76 23.39 -52.74
C GLU A 576 -20.23 23.48 -53.15
N TYR A 577 -21.14 23.63 -52.18
CA TYR A 577 -22.55 23.84 -52.44
C TYR A 577 -22.80 25.12 -53.25
N LEU A 578 -22.19 26.25 -52.86
CA LEU A 578 -22.35 27.52 -53.57
C LEU A 578 -21.77 27.47 -54.99
N ASP A 579 -20.65 26.78 -55.19
CA ASP A 579 -20.03 26.64 -56.51
C ASP A 579 -20.86 25.71 -57.41
N ALA A 580 -21.44 24.63 -56.86
CA ALA A 580 -22.40 23.79 -57.55
C ALA A 580 -23.68 24.57 -57.94
N GLU A 581 -24.17 25.44 -57.05
CA GLU A 581 -25.33 26.30 -57.34
C GLU A 581 -25.01 27.31 -58.46
N LYS A 582 -23.83 27.94 -58.42
CA LYS A 582 -23.36 28.86 -59.48
C LYS A 582 -23.18 28.14 -60.82
N ALA A 583 -22.66 26.91 -60.82
CA ALA A 583 -22.53 26.08 -62.02
C ALA A 583 -23.91 25.75 -62.61
N ASN A 584 -24.88 25.37 -61.77
CA ASN A 584 -26.27 25.16 -62.19
C ASN A 584 -26.93 26.44 -62.76
N ARG A 585 -26.61 27.61 -62.21
CA ARG A 585 -27.08 28.90 -62.75
C ARG A 585 -26.43 29.27 -64.09
N LYS A 586 -25.16 28.93 -64.31
CA LYS A 586 -24.46 29.16 -65.59
C LYS A 586 -24.84 28.16 -66.69
N GLY A 587 -25.20 26.93 -66.33
CA GLY A 587 -25.65 25.89 -67.27
C GLY A 587 -27.09 26.08 -67.78
N ARG A 588 -27.90 26.91 -67.11
CA ARG A 588 -29.21 27.34 -67.61
C ARG A 588 -29.09 28.62 -68.45
N SER A 589 -28.49 28.51 -69.63
CA SER A 589 -28.76 29.47 -70.70
C SER A 589 -30.21 29.26 -71.15
N HIS A 590 -31.13 30.00 -70.55
CA HIS A 590 -32.53 30.01 -70.96
C HIS A 590 -32.64 30.38 -72.45
N PRO A 591 -33.26 29.55 -73.31
CA PRO A 591 -33.74 30.03 -74.60
C PRO A 591 -34.77 31.14 -74.35
N LYS A 592 -34.63 32.26 -75.08
CA LYS A 592 -35.52 33.43 -75.00
C LYS A 592 -36.99 32.98 -75.07
N PRO A 593 -37.84 33.35 -74.09
CA PRO A 593 -39.28 33.19 -74.23
C PRO A 593 -39.82 34.21 -75.24
N PRO A 594 -40.82 33.84 -76.06
CA PRO A 594 -41.47 34.77 -76.97
C PRO A 594 -42.34 35.76 -76.18
N VAL A 595 -42.35 36.99 -76.68
CA VAL A 595 -43.14 38.11 -76.20
C VAL A 595 -44.63 37.79 -76.33
N VAL A 596 -45.36 37.74 -75.21
CA VAL A 596 -46.83 37.86 -75.21
C VAL A 596 -47.24 38.91 -74.20
N ARG A 597 -48.04 39.85 -74.69
CA ARG A 597 -48.58 41.02 -74.02
C ARG A 597 -49.75 40.67 -73.10
N SER A 598 -49.89 41.55 -72.11
CA SER A 598 -51.11 42.05 -71.47
C SER A 598 -51.93 41.11 -70.58
N GLY A 599 -52.11 41.55 -69.33
CA GLY A 599 -53.46 41.71 -68.82
C GLY A 599 -53.64 41.48 -67.31
N VAL A 600 -53.79 42.59 -66.59
CA VAL A 600 -54.76 42.77 -65.49
C VAL A 600 -54.43 42.14 -64.11
N SER A 601 -54.07 43.04 -63.18
CA SER A 601 -54.17 42.99 -61.70
C SER A 601 -55.66 43.12 -61.24
N PRO A 602 -56.09 43.12 -59.95
CA PRO A 602 -55.34 43.03 -58.67
C PRO A 602 -56.05 42.23 -57.52
N ARG A 603 -55.43 42.30 -56.33
CA ARG A 603 -55.97 42.34 -54.93
C ARG A 603 -55.60 41.12 -54.05
N LEU A 604 -54.80 41.29 -52.99
CA LEU A 604 -54.97 41.98 -51.68
C LEU A 604 -55.61 41.09 -50.60
N GLY A 605 -54.89 40.90 -49.49
CA GLY A 605 -55.32 40.29 -48.22
C GLY A 605 -54.14 39.54 -47.56
N ALA A 606 -53.23 40.19 -46.82
CA ALA A 606 -53.33 40.55 -45.40
C ALA A 606 -53.60 39.36 -44.46
N PHE A 607 -52.65 39.00 -43.59
CA PHE A 607 -52.78 39.18 -42.13
C PHE A 607 -51.50 38.75 -41.37
N ALA A 608 -51.28 39.44 -40.25
CA ALA A 608 -50.09 39.48 -39.42
C ALA A 608 -50.01 38.39 -38.33
N ASP A 609 -48.79 38.21 -37.82
CA ASP A 609 -48.34 37.96 -36.44
C ASP A 609 -49.23 37.23 -35.44
N ARG A 610 -48.62 36.26 -34.73
CA ARG A 610 -48.61 36.27 -33.26
C ARG A 610 -47.51 35.43 -32.61
N HIS A 611 -47.00 36.01 -31.53
CA HIS A 611 -45.97 35.60 -30.59
C HIS A 611 -46.34 34.42 -29.66
N ALA A 612 -45.28 33.82 -29.11
CA ALA A 612 -45.08 33.36 -27.72
C ALA A 612 -45.79 32.10 -27.17
N GLY A 613 -44.97 31.14 -26.74
CA GLY A 613 -44.69 30.94 -25.31
C GLY A 613 -45.50 29.90 -24.50
N ARG A 614 -44.79 28.85 -24.06
CA ARG A 614 -44.93 28.01 -22.83
C ARG A 614 -46.22 27.19 -22.62
N LEU A 615 -46.06 25.86 -22.52
CA LEU A 615 -45.77 25.13 -21.27
C LEU A 615 -45.18 23.75 -21.60
#